data_AF-A0A7W9BSR0-F1
#
_entry.id   AF-A0A7W9BSR0-F1
#
_cell.length_a   1.000
_cell.length_b   1.000
_cell.length_c   1.000
_cell.angle_alpha   90.00
_cell.angle_beta   90.00
_cell.angle_gamma   90.00
#
_symmetry.space_group_name_H-M   'P 1'
#
loop_
_entity.id
_entity.type
_entity.pdbx_description
1 polymer ?
#
loop_
_entity_poly.entity_id
_entity_poly.type
_entity_poly.pdbx_seq_one_letter_code
_entity_poly.pdbx_strand_id
1 'polypeptide(L)'
;MGGRVKGRAGLAQAEARSARETAITACALCDRPLGTRTEWHHIIPKSRGGTETVAVHPICHRAIHANVSNRDLATRFPTIAALHARDDIARFLRWIANKPADFHAPTRKSSAVDDLSHGLPPITTE
;
A
#
# COMPACT_ATOMS: atom_id res chain seq x y z
N MET A 1 35.62 -3.06 -42.66
CA MET A 1 34.15 -3.24 -42.57
C MET A 1 33.82 -3.98 -41.28
N GLY A 2 32.94 -3.41 -40.44
CA GLY A 2 32.13 -4.04 -39.38
C GLY A 2 32.86 -4.73 -38.21
N GLY A 3 32.57 -4.53 -36.93
CA GLY A 3 31.49 -3.83 -36.24
C GLY A 3 31.66 -4.17 -34.75
N ARG A 4 31.79 -3.15 -33.91
CA ARG A 4 32.05 -3.28 -32.47
C ARG A 4 30.77 -3.79 -31.77
N VAL A 5 30.81 -5.02 -31.24
CA VAL A 5 29.73 -5.58 -30.42
C VAL A 5 29.58 -4.78 -29.11
N LYS A 6 28.55 -3.93 -29.03
CA LYS A 6 28.16 -3.24 -27.79
C LYS A 6 26.77 -3.76 -27.39
N GLY A 7 26.73 -4.95 -26.81
CA GLY A 7 25.48 -5.70 -26.66
C GLY A 7 25.31 -6.38 -25.31
N ARG A 8 25.39 -5.63 -24.20
CA ARG A 8 24.83 -6.04 -22.88
C ARG A 8 24.29 -4.86 -22.06
N ALA A 9 24.86 -3.65 -22.23
CA ALA A 9 24.42 -2.45 -21.50
C ALA A 9 23.03 -1.89 -21.93
N GLY A 10 22.45 -2.38 -23.03
CA GLY A 10 21.13 -1.93 -23.51
C GLY A 10 19.94 -2.60 -22.82
N LEU A 11 20.06 -3.88 -22.43
CA LEU A 11 18.96 -4.63 -21.83
C LEU A 11 18.63 -4.14 -20.41
N ALA A 12 19.65 -3.93 -19.57
CA ALA A 12 19.46 -3.47 -18.19
C ALA A 12 18.79 -2.07 -18.10
N GLN A 13 19.02 -1.20 -19.09
CA GLN A 13 18.37 0.12 -19.15
C GLN A 13 16.91 0.03 -19.58
N ALA A 14 16.55 -0.95 -20.42
CA ALA A 14 15.18 -1.20 -20.84
C ALA A 14 14.35 -1.78 -19.68
N GLU A 15 14.91 -2.75 -18.95
CA GLU A 15 14.26 -3.34 -17.77
C GLU A 15 14.02 -2.30 -16.66
N ALA A 16 14.98 -1.44 -16.38
CA ALA A 16 14.83 -0.37 -15.39
C ALA A 16 13.73 0.64 -15.77
N ARG A 17 13.58 0.95 -17.07
CA ARG A 17 12.51 1.83 -17.56
C ARG A 17 11.15 1.16 -17.40
N SER A 18 11.01 -0.10 -17.84
CA SER A 18 9.76 -0.86 -17.71
C SER A 18 9.36 -1.03 -16.25
N ALA A 19 10.29 -1.36 -15.35
CA ALA A 19 10.02 -1.48 -13.92
C ALA A 19 9.51 -0.15 -13.31
N ARG A 20 10.08 0.98 -13.73
CA ARG A 20 9.65 2.31 -13.26
C ARG A 20 8.28 2.71 -13.80
N GLU A 21 7.97 2.37 -15.05
CA GLU A 21 6.65 2.62 -15.65
C GLU A 21 5.57 1.72 -15.05
N THR A 22 5.87 0.44 -14.85
CA THR A 22 4.99 -0.50 -14.14
C THR A 22 4.68 0.01 -12.73
N ALA A 23 5.67 0.51 -11.98
CA ALA A 23 5.47 1.04 -10.64
C ALA A 23 4.57 2.29 -10.60
N ILE A 24 4.55 3.11 -11.66
CA ILE A 24 3.63 4.26 -11.77
C ILE A 24 2.20 3.79 -12.09
N THR A 25 2.08 2.66 -12.77
CA THR A 25 0.80 2.06 -13.17
C THR A 25 0.30 0.97 -12.23
N ALA A 26 1.00 0.65 -11.14
CA ALA A 26 0.62 -0.41 -10.21
C ALA A 26 0.25 0.17 -8.83
N CYS A 27 -0.75 -0.43 -8.20
CA CYS A 27 -1.16 -0.06 -6.86
C CYS A 27 -0.07 -0.50 -5.87
N ALA A 28 0.45 0.45 -5.09
CA ALA A 28 1.51 0.14 -4.14
C ALA A 28 1.10 -0.91 -3.09
N LEU A 29 -0.18 -1.01 -2.75
CA LEU A 29 -0.66 -1.95 -1.72
C LEU A 29 -0.89 -3.37 -2.26
N CYS A 30 -1.41 -3.53 -3.47
CA CYS A 30 -1.81 -4.85 -3.97
C CYS A 30 -1.05 -5.32 -5.21
N ASP A 31 -0.10 -4.52 -5.69
CA ASP A 31 0.74 -4.76 -6.87
C ASP A 31 -0.03 -4.96 -8.18
N ARG A 32 -1.35 -4.71 -8.17
CA ARG A 32 -2.22 -4.84 -9.34
C ARG A 32 -2.17 -3.57 -10.19
N PRO A 33 -2.38 -3.67 -11.51
CA PRO A 33 -2.45 -2.50 -12.35
C PRO A 33 -3.58 -1.57 -11.89
N LEU A 34 -3.28 -0.28 -11.84
CA LEU A 34 -4.20 0.80 -11.60
C LEU A 34 -5.15 0.89 -12.79
N GLY A 35 -6.44 1.00 -12.49
CA GLY A 35 -7.50 1.15 -13.48
C GLY A 35 -7.70 2.61 -13.84
N THR A 36 -8.94 2.94 -14.19
CA THR A 36 -9.34 4.32 -14.52
C THR A 36 -9.33 5.23 -13.29
N ARG A 37 -9.52 4.65 -12.10
CA ARG A 37 -9.60 5.39 -10.82
C ARG A 37 -8.40 5.07 -9.93
N THR A 38 -7.67 6.12 -9.58
CA THR A 38 -6.50 6.08 -8.70
C THR A 38 -6.63 7.16 -7.63
N GLU A 39 -6.31 6.80 -6.39
CA GLU A 39 -6.20 7.73 -5.25
C GLU A 39 -4.76 7.73 -4.73
N TRP A 40 -4.36 8.84 -4.11
CA TRP A 40 -3.03 9.00 -3.53
C TRP A 40 -3.12 8.86 -2.01
N HIS A 41 -2.43 7.85 -1.47
CA HIS A 41 -2.38 7.61 -0.04
C HIS A 41 -1.05 8.05 0.55
N HIS A 42 -1.10 8.78 1.67
CA HIS A 42 0.07 9.13 2.45
C HIS A 42 0.42 7.98 3.40
N ILE A 43 1.56 7.31 3.16
CA ILE A 43 2.02 6.19 4.00
C ILE A 43 2.22 6.67 5.45
N ILE A 44 2.81 7.85 5.59
CA ILE A 44 2.93 8.54 6.87
C ILE A 44 1.97 9.74 6.83
N PRO A 45 1.05 9.89 7.80
CA PRO A 45 0.16 11.04 7.85
C PRO A 45 0.92 12.36 7.82
N LYS A 46 0.39 13.37 7.12
CA LYS A 46 0.99 14.71 7.02
C LYS A 46 1.30 15.35 8.38
N SER A 47 0.48 15.06 9.39
CA SER A 47 0.67 15.52 10.78
C SER A 47 1.92 14.96 11.48
N ARG A 48 2.53 13.92 10.90
CA ARG A 48 3.75 13.26 11.39
C ARG A 48 4.94 13.46 10.46
N GLY A 49 4.86 14.45 9.56
CA GLY A 49 5.94 14.79 8.63
C GLY A 49 6.02 13.90 7.39
N GLY A 50 4.98 13.11 7.11
CA GLY A 50 4.96 12.26 5.93
C GLY A 50 4.82 13.04 4.64
N THR A 51 5.79 12.87 3.74
CA THR A 51 5.80 13.46 2.39
C THR A 51 5.54 12.43 1.30
N GLU A 52 5.72 11.14 1.62
CA GLU A 52 5.59 10.06 0.64
C GLU A 52 4.12 9.73 0.37
N THR A 53 3.74 9.88 -0.91
CA THR A 53 2.45 9.45 -1.42
C THR A 53 2.61 8.31 -2.39
N VAL A 54 1.71 7.35 -2.31
CA VAL A 54 1.65 6.22 -3.22
C VAL A 54 0.31 6.14 -3.92
N ALA A 55 0.35 5.73 -5.19
CA ALA A 55 -0.84 5.48 -5.97
C ALA A 55 -1.49 4.16 -5.53
N VAL A 56 -2.77 4.22 -5.19
CA VAL A 56 -3.57 3.06 -4.76
C VAL A 56 -4.96 3.11 -5.37
N HIS A 57 -5.62 1.96 -5.49
CA HIS A 57 -7.05 1.96 -5.86
C HIS A 57 -7.91 2.56 -4.72
N PRO A 58 -9.08 3.13 -5.03
CA PRO A 58 -10.00 3.63 -4.00
C PRO A 58 -10.39 2.56 -2.96
N ILE A 59 -10.51 1.30 -3.37
CA ILE A 59 -10.80 0.19 -2.46
C ILE A 59 -9.61 -0.12 -1.54
N CYS A 60 -8.39 -0.06 -2.07
CA CYS A 60 -7.15 -0.28 -1.32
C CYS A 60 -6.93 0.85 -0.30
N HIS A 61 -7.19 2.10 -0.71
CA HIS A 61 -7.15 3.25 0.18
C HIS A 61 -8.10 3.10 1.36
N ARG A 62 -9.36 2.75 1.10
CA ARG A 62 -10.35 2.51 2.15
C ARG A 62 -9.98 1.30 3.02
N ALA A 63 -9.40 0.26 2.45
CA ALA A 63 -8.96 -0.92 3.21
C ALA A 63 -7.84 -0.57 4.20
N ILE A 64 -6.91 0.31 3.85
CA ILE A 64 -5.87 0.79 4.79
C ILE A 64 -6.54 1.48 5.98
N HIS A 65 -7.40 2.47 5.73
CA HIS A 65 -8.09 3.21 6.80
C HIS A 65 -9.12 2.36 7.58
N ALA A 66 -9.65 1.29 6.99
CA ALA A 66 -10.56 0.36 7.65
C ALA A 66 -9.84 -0.64 8.58
N ASN A 67 -8.55 -0.93 8.33
CA ASN A 67 -7.78 -1.93 9.06
C ASN A 67 -6.63 -1.35 9.91
N VAL A 68 -6.25 -0.09 9.69
CA VAL A 68 -5.12 0.54 10.39
C VAL A 68 -5.48 1.97 10.76
N SER A 69 -5.25 2.32 12.03
CA SER A 69 -5.43 3.68 12.52
C SER A 69 -4.29 4.60 12.03
N ASN A 70 -4.53 5.90 11.95
CA ASN A 70 -3.47 6.87 11.62
C ASN A 70 -2.29 6.84 12.60
N ARG A 71 -2.56 6.48 13.87
CA ARG A 71 -1.53 6.35 14.90
C ARG A 71 -0.62 5.15 14.62
N ASP A 72 -1.22 4.00 14.27
CA ASP A 72 -0.46 2.79 13.97
C ASP A 72 0.30 2.91 12.65
N LEU A 73 -0.26 3.58 11.63
CA LEU A 73 0.47 3.93 10.40
C LEU A 73 1.76 4.71 10.73
N ALA A 74 1.67 5.73 11.57
CA ALA A 74 2.83 6.55 11.91
C ALA A 74 3.86 5.86 12.81
N THR A 75 3.45 4.88 13.62
CA THR A 75 4.30 4.33 14.69
C THR A 75 4.78 2.91 14.40
N ARG A 76 3.89 2.04 13.90
CA ARG A 76 4.12 0.60 13.73
C ARG A 76 4.28 0.21 12.26
N PHE A 77 3.65 0.94 11.34
CA PHE A 77 3.62 0.60 9.92
C PHE A 77 4.02 1.78 9.02
N PRO A 78 5.25 2.33 9.15
CA PRO A 78 5.68 3.52 8.39
C PRO A 78 5.99 3.22 6.92
N THR A 79 5.79 1.98 6.46
CA THR A 79 6.04 1.55 5.08
C THR A 79 4.94 0.61 4.59
N ILE A 80 4.74 0.55 3.27
CA ILE A 80 3.81 -0.40 2.64
C ILE A 80 4.20 -1.85 2.96
N ALA A 81 5.49 -2.17 2.96
CA ALA A 81 5.97 -3.50 3.33
C ALA A 81 5.56 -3.88 4.76
N ALA A 82 5.59 -2.93 5.70
CA ALA A 82 5.11 -3.17 7.06
C ALA A 82 3.59 -3.40 7.11
N LEU A 83 2.82 -2.74 6.23
CA LEU A 83 1.38 -3.03 6.09
C LEU A 83 1.13 -4.44 5.57
N HIS A 84 1.94 -4.95 4.65
CA HIS A 84 1.81 -6.32 4.12
C HIS A 84 2.05 -7.38 5.21
N ALA A 85 2.84 -7.07 6.23
CA ALA A 85 3.11 -7.97 7.34
C ALA A 85 1.92 -8.15 8.30
N ARG A 86 0.86 -7.33 8.20
CA ARG A 86 -0.36 -7.49 9.02
C ARG A 86 -1.27 -8.55 8.43
N ASP A 87 -1.71 -9.50 9.26
CA ASP A 87 -2.67 -10.54 8.85
C ASP A 87 -3.97 -9.99 8.25
N ASP A 88 -4.50 -8.89 8.80
CA ASP A 88 -5.73 -8.25 8.30
C ASP A 88 -5.56 -7.74 6.86
N ILE A 89 -4.43 -7.08 6.61
CA ILE A 89 -4.08 -6.57 5.28
C ILE A 89 -3.77 -7.74 4.35
N ALA A 90 -2.95 -8.71 4.78
CA ALA A 90 -2.63 -9.89 3.99
C ALA A 90 -3.90 -10.66 3.56
N ARG A 91 -4.89 -10.80 4.45
CA ARG A 91 -6.19 -11.40 4.12
C ARG A 91 -6.93 -10.59 3.05
N PHE A 92 -6.96 -9.27 3.19
CA PHE A 92 -7.53 -8.38 2.18
C PHE A 92 -6.79 -8.53 0.83
N LEU A 93 -5.47 -8.58 0.84
CA LEU A 93 -4.63 -8.74 -0.35
C LEU A 93 -4.92 -10.05 -1.09
N ARG A 94 -5.04 -11.16 -0.35
CA ARG A 94 -5.42 -12.46 -0.93
C ARG A 94 -6.81 -12.43 -1.55
N TRP A 95 -7.75 -11.71 -0.94
CA TRP A 95 -9.12 -11.58 -1.45
C TRP A 95 -9.23 -10.66 -2.67
N ILE A 96 -8.45 -9.57 -2.71
CA ILE A 96 -8.47 -8.60 -3.82
C ILE A 96 -7.65 -9.07 -5.03
N ALA A 97 -6.68 -9.98 -4.85
CA ALA A 97 -5.76 -10.44 -5.90
C ALA A 97 -6.46 -10.87 -7.21
N ASN A 98 -7.60 -11.55 -7.12
CA ASN A 98 -8.30 -12.13 -8.27
C ASN A 98 -9.41 -11.23 -8.86
N LYS A 99 -9.52 -9.96 -8.43
CA LYS A 99 -10.60 -9.06 -8.88
C LYS A 99 -10.16 -8.18 -10.05
N PRO A 100 -11.06 -7.50 -10.79
CA PRO A 100 -10.67 -6.51 -11.81
C PRO A 100 -10.13 -5.21 -11.19
N ALA A 101 -9.37 -4.40 -11.95
CA ALA A 101 -8.69 -3.18 -11.46
C ALA A 101 -9.68 -2.11 -10.99
N ASP A 102 -10.79 -1.97 -11.71
CA ASP A 102 -11.87 -1.04 -11.36
C ASP A 102 -12.91 -1.64 -10.40
N PHE A 103 -12.56 -2.74 -9.71
CA PHE A 103 -13.48 -3.39 -8.77
C PHE A 103 -13.80 -2.48 -7.58
N HIS A 104 -15.09 -2.29 -7.34
CA HIS A 104 -15.60 -1.52 -6.21
C HIS A 104 -16.41 -2.44 -5.28
N ALA A 105 -16.06 -2.43 -4.00
CA ALA A 105 -16.86 -3.05 -2.96
C ALA A 105 -16.92 -2.13 -1.73
N PRO A 106 -18.04 -2.15 -0.99
CA PRO A 106 -18.13 -1.46 0.28
C PRO A 106 -17.18 -2.10 1.29
N THR A 107 -16.19 -1.33 1.74
CA THR A 107 -15.30 -1.71 2.83
C THR A 107 -15.94 -1.29 4.16
N ARG A 108 -16.43 -2.25 4.95
CA ARG A 108 -16.81 -1.98 6.35
C ARG A 108 -15.53 -1.75 7.16
N LYS A 109 -15.57 -0.80 8.10
CA LYS A 109 -14.52 -0.65 9.11
C LYS A 109 -14.44 -1.95 9.92
N SER A 110 -13.23 -2.48 10.07
CA SER A 110 -12.99 -3.65 10.91
C SER A 110 -13.12 -3.20 12.36
N SER A 111 -14.00 -3.81 13.17
CA SER A 111 -14.22 -3.44 14.58
C SER A 111 -12.96 -3.49 15.45
N ALA A 112 -11.90 -4.14 14.96
CA ALA A 112 -10.58 -4.22 15.60
C ALA A 112 -9.80 -2.88 15.62
N VAL A 113 -10.12 -1.91 14.76
CA VAL A 113 -9.41 -0.61 14.76
C VAL A 113 -9.92 0.37 15.82
N ASP A 114 -11.12 0.14 16.37
CA ASP A 114 -11.74 0.99 17.38
C ASP A 114 -11.25 0.67 18.82
N ASP A 115 -10.79 -0.56 19.07
CA ASP A 115 -10.44 -1.06 20.41
C ASP A 115 -9.03 -0.65 20.91
N LEU A 116 -8.16 -0.14 20.03
CA LEU A 116 -6.80 0.29 20.43
C LEU A 116 -6.67 1.80 20.73
N SER A 117 -7.76 2.57 20.59
CA SER A 117 -7.81 3.98 20.98
C SER A 117 -8.49 4.24 22.33
N HIS A 118 -9.15 3.26 22.93
CA HIS A 118 -9.81 3.37 24.23
C HIS A 118 -9.39 2.23 25.18
N GLY A 119 -8.16 2.26 25.69
CA GLY A 119 -7.71 1.18 26.58
C GLY A 119 -6.36 1.39 27.24
N LEU A 120 -6.21 2.45 28.04
CA LEU A 120 -5.43 2.29 29.27
C LEU A 120 -6.34 1.50 30.23
N PRO A 121 -5.96 0.29 30.70
CA PRO A 121 -6.72 -0.36 31.76
C PRO A 121 -6.65 0.53 33.02
N PRO A 122 -7.74 0.65 33.82
CA PRO A 122 -7.60 1.19 35.15
C PRO A 122 -6.62 0.27 35.91
N ILE A 123 -5.48 0.82 36.31
CA ILE A 123 -4.58 0.16 37.25
C ILE A 123 -5.38 -0.08 38.54
N THR A 124 -5.74 -1.33 38.78
CA THR A 124 -6.21 -1.75 40.10
C THR A 124 -4.99 -1.79 41.01
N THR A 125 -4.84 -0.79 41.85
CA THR A 125 -4.02 -0.88 43.06
C THR A 125 -4.97 -0.89 44.25
N GLU A 126 -4.78 -1.90 45.08
CA GLU A 126 -5.50 -2.25 46.31
C GLU A 126 -5.64 -1.11 47.33
#